data_AF-A0A163GGQ0-F1
#
_entry.id   AF-A0A163GGQ0-F1
#
_cell.length_a   1.000
_cell.length_b   1.000
_cell.length_c   1.000
_cell.angle_alpha   90.00
_cell.angle_beta   90.00
_cell.angle_gamma   90.00
#
_symmetry.space_group_name_H-M   'P 1'
#
loop_
_entity.id
_entity.type
_entity.pdbx_description
1 polymer ?
#
loop_
_entity_poly.entity_id
_entity_poly.type
_entity_poly.pdbx_seq_one_letter_code
_entity_poly.pdbx_strand_id
1 'polypeptide(L)'
;MIKKYLEARIHIPINETRGNYVNEKVDWIVNDLQQFLSINNGIIIDQEVFEKEIVYTSSRNEDFTKEEILSFIENWMTTKEPFASFSGQLYEFAKDDIYELLINNFDGKHPNQALQFFDEDEKMTIMQRLNVRIEKLMGLTLTEY
;
A
#
# COMPACT_ATOMS: atom_id res chain seq x y z
N MET A 1 -10.78 -34.84 13.27
CA MET A 1 -10.78 -35.18 11.83
C MET A 1 -10.06 -34.04 11.12
N ILE A 2 -8.86 -34.26 10.58
CA ILE A 2 -8.06 -33.21 9.94
C ILE A 2 -8.68 -32.92 8.56
N LYS A 3 -9.11 -31.67 8.32
CA LYS A 3 -9.63 -31.23 7.02
C LYS A 3 -8.53 -31.48 5.96
N LYS A 4 -8.82 -32.29 4.93
CA LYS A 4 -7.91 -32.63 3.80
C LYS A 4 -8.13 -31.72 2.58
N TYR A 5 -8.57 -30.49 2.80
CA TYR A 5 -9.01 -29.59 1.75
C TYR A 5 -8.56 -28.16 2.07
N LEU A 6 -8.27 -27.37 1.04
CA LEU A 6 -7.79 -26.00 1.16
C LEU A 6 -8.99 -25.05 1.22
N GLU A 7 -9.07 -24.17 2.21
CA GLU A 7 -10.08 -23.10 2.26
C GLU A 7 -9.41 -21.80 1.81
N ALA A 8 -9.91 -21.19 0.74
CA ALA A 8 -9.43 -19.90 0.26
C ALA A 8 -10.49 -18.81 0.51
N ARG A 9 -10.02 -17.66 1.02
CA ARG A 9 -10.76 -16.40 1.05
C ARG A 9 -10.13 -15.48 0.01
N ILE A 10 -10.95 -14.91 -0.85
CA ILE A 10 -10.46 -14.13 -1.99
C ILE A 10 -11.08 -12.74 -1.93
N HIS A 11 -10.23 -11.74 -2.01
CA HIS A 11 -10.60 -10.34 -2.11
C HIS A 11 -10.35 -9.89 -3.54
N ILE A 12 -11.40 -9.46 -4.25
CA ILE A 12 -11.31 -9.08 -5.68
C ILE A 12 -11.41 -7.56 -5.79
N PRO A 13 -10.28 -6.87 -6.04
CA PRO A 13 -10.30 -5.43 -6.24
C PRO A 13 -10.87 -5.08 -7.62
N ILE A 14 -11.84 -4.16 -7.67
CA ILE A 14 -12.42 -3.70 -8.94
C ILE A 14 -12.37 -2.18 -9.01
N ASN A 15 -11.91 -1.68 -10.16
CA ASN A 15 -11.81 -0.25 -10.49
C ASN A 15 -12.84 0.15 -11.57
N GLU A 16 -13.98 -0.55 -11.63
CA GLU A 16 -15.01 -0.35 -12.66
C GLU A 16 -16.32 0.05 -11.99
N THR A 17 -16.88 1.19 -12.38
CA THR A 17 -18.08 1.78 -11.78
C THR A 17 -19.40 1.29 -12.38
N ARG A 18 -19.37 0.33 -13.32
CA ARG A 18 -20.56 -0.12 -14.08
C ARG A 18 -20.95 -1.55 -13.73
N GLY A 19 -22.00 -1.67 -12.91
CA GLY A 19 -22.43 -2.91 -12.24
C GLY A 19 -22.46 -4.20 -13.08
N ASN A 20 -22.95 -4.18 -14.33
CA ASN A 20 -23.01 -5.41 -15.14
C ASN A 20 -21.61 -5.91 -15.56
N TYR A 21 -20.66 -5.00 -15.82
CA TYR A 21 -19.29 -5.36 -16.21
C TYR A 21 -18.48 -5.91 -15.03
N VAL A 22 -18.71 -5.33 -13.85
CA VAL A 22 -18.12 -5.74 -12.57
C VAL A 22 -18.48 -7.19 -12.27
N ASN A 23 -19.77 -7.54 -12.34
CA ASN A 23 -20.23 -8.89 -12.03
C ASN A 23 -19.64 -9.94 -12.98
N GLU A 24 -19.63 -9.67 -14.30
CA GLU A 24 -19.04 -10.59 -15.29
C GLU A 24 -17.54 -10.81 -15.03
N LYS A 25 -16.82 -9.77 -14.62
CA LYS A 25 -15.38 -9.83 -14.30
C LYS A 25 -15.11 -10.58 -13.00
N VAL A 26 -15.93 -10.36 -11.96
CA VAL A 26 -15.90 -11.13 -10.70
C VAL A 26 -16.10 -12.60 -10.99
N ASP A 27 -17.16 -12.94 -11.74
CA ASP A 27 -17.50 -14.32 -12.08
C ASP A 27 -16.35 -14.99 -12.83
N TRP A 28 -15.70 -14.29 -13.75
CA TRP A 28 -14.54 -14.81 -14.46
C TRP A 28 -13.36 -15.12 -13.52
N ILE A 29 -12.99 -14.18 -12.64
CA ILE A 29 -11.88 -14.34 -11.67
C ILE A 29 -12.19 -15.49 -10.70
N VAL A 30 -13.42 -15.54 -10.18
CA VAL A 30 -13.87 -16.60 -9.27
C VAL A 30 -13.81 -17.95 -9.95
N ASN A 31 -14.29 -18.07 -11.20
CA ASN A 31 -14.28 -19.34 -11.92
C ASN A 31 -12.85 -19.84 -12.18
N ASP A 32 -11.92 -18.96 -12.58
CA ASP A 32 -10.52 -19.32 -12.80
C ASP A 32 -9.86 -19.81 -11.49
N LEU A 33 -10.10 -19.10 -10.39
CA LEU A 33 -9.62 -19.49 -9.06
C LEU A 33 -10.24 -20.81 -8.58
N GLN A 34 -11.54 -21.03 -8.80
CA GLN A 34 -12.18 -22.30 -8.46
C GLN A 34 -11.59 -23.47 -9.23
N GLN A 35 -11.31 -23.29 -10.52
CA GLN A 35 -10.64 -24.32 -11.32
C GLN A 35 -9.25 -24.63 -10.76
N PHE A 36 -8.45 -23.60 -10.47
CA PHE A 36 -7.12 -23.79 -9.88
C PHE A 36 -7.18 -24.48 -8.51
N LEU A 37 -8.11 -24.07 -7.65
CA LEU A 37 -8.29 -24.62 -6.31
C LEU A 37 -8.81 -26.06 -6.35
N SER A 38 -9.71 -26.39 -7.28
CA SER A 38 -10.29 -27.73 -7.40
C SER A 38 -9.25 -28.84 -7.60
N ILE A 39 -8.14 -28.53 -8.29
CA ILE A 39 -6.99 -29.42 -8.49
C ILE A 39 -6.35 -29.83 -7.14
N ASN A 40 -6.46 -28.97 -6.13
CA ASN A 40 -5.86 -29.13 -4.81
C ASN A 40 -6.90 -29.45 -3.71
N ASN A 41 -8.10 -29.94 -4.08
CA ASN A 41 -9.22 -30.07 -3.14
C ASN A 41 -9.51 -28.74 -2.43
N GLY A 42 -9.40 -27.62 -3.14
CA GLY A 42 -9.65 -26.29 -2.60
C GLY A 42 -11.09 -25.84 -2.84
N ILE A 43 -11.66 -25.11 -1.89
CA ILE A 43 -12.95 -24.44 -2.04
C ILE A 43 -12.83 -22.95 -1.70
N ILE A 44 -13.59 -22.11 -2.40
CA ILE A 44 -13.79 -20.71 -2.02
C ILE A 44 -14.93 -20.68 -1.02
N ILE A 45 -14.67 -20.18 0.18
CA ILE A 45 -15.67 -20.11 1.26
C ILE A 45 -16.32 -18.74 1.41
N ASP A 46 -15.70 -17.70 0.84
CA ASP A 46 -16.13 -16.33 0.97
C ASP A 46 -15.60 -15.48 -0.21
N GLN A 47 -16.40 -14.51 -0.64
CA GLN A 47 -16.11 -13.61 -1.76
C GLN A 47 -16.49 -12.19 -1.37
N GLU A 48 -15.50 -11.31 -1.34
CA GLU A 48 -15.71 -9.88 -1.09
C GLU A 48 -15.27 -9.08 -2.31
N VAL A 49 -16.22 -8.32 -2.86
CA VAL A 49 -15.99 -7.36 -3.94
C VAL A 49 -15.97 -5.99 -3.30
N PHE A 50 -14.86 -5.28 -3.47
CA PHE A 50 -14.71 -3.94 -2.95
C PHE A 50 -14.25 -3.00 -4.06
N GLU A 51 -14.80 -1.79 -4.02
CA GLU A 51 -14.33 -0.70 -4.87
C GLU A 51 -12.98 -0.24 -4.34
N LYS A 52 -11.98 -0.24 -5.22
CA LYS A 52 -10.67 0.31 -4.91
C LYS A 52 -10.80 1.83 -4.80
N GLU A 53 -10.59 2.38 -3.60
CA GLU A 53 -10.55 3.83 -3.41
C GLU A 53 -9.33 4.41 -4.15
N ILE A 54 -9.60 5.15 -5.22
CA ILE A 54 -8.55 5.88 -5.95
C ILE A 54 -8.24 7.15 -5.19
N VAL A 55 -7.00 7.24 -4.70
CA VAL A 55 -6.53 8.39 -3.91
C VAL A 55 -5.69 9.36 -4.74
N TYR A 56 -5.25 8.93 -5.93
CA TYR A 56 -4.44 9.75 -6.82
C TYR A 56 -4.56 9.29 -8.28
N THR A 57 -4.65 10.25 -9.20
CA THR A 57 -4.61 10.02 -10.65
C THR A 57 -3.47 10.84 -11.25
N SER A 58 -2.56 10.21 -11.99
CA SER A 58 -1.44 10.90 -12.63
C SER A 58 -1.88 11.74 -13.84
N SER A 59 -1.00 12.62 -14.31
CA SER A 59 -1.18 13.38 -15.56
C SER A 59 -1.33 12.50 -16.81
N ARG A 60 -1.00 11.20 -16.71
CA ARG A 60 -1.18 10.19 -17.76
C ARG A 60 -2.49 9.42 -17.63
N ASN A 61 -3.40 9.83 -16.74
CA ASN A 61 -4.65 9.14 -16.40
C ASN A 61 -4.41 7.71 -15.85
N GLU A 62 -3.36 7.54 -15.05
CA GLU A 62 -3.14 6.30 -14.30
C GLU A 62 -3.70 6.50 -12.90
N ASP A 63 -4.64 5.63 -12.50
CA ASP A 63 -5.27 5.65 -11.18
C ASP A 63 -4.48 4.79 -10.19
N PHE A 64 -4.29 5.31 -8.99
CA PHE A 64 -3.57 4.64 -7.92
C PHE A 64 -4.39 4.60 -6.63
N THR A 65 -4.45 3.41 -6.06
CA THR A 65 -4.90 3.17 -4.69
C THR A 65 -3.81 3.51 -3.68
N LYS A 66 -4.22 3.69 -2.42
CA LYS A 66 -3.27 3.88 -1.31
C LYS A 66 -2.29 2.72 -1.21
N GLU A 67 -2.77 1.49 -1.35
CA GLU A 67 -1.96 0.27 -1.28
C GLU A 67 -0.90 0.21 -2.39
N GLU A 68 -1.26 0.61 -3.62
CA GLU A 68 -0.32 0.67 -4.74
C GLU A 68 0.77 1.72 -4.51
N ILE A 69 0.41 2.91 -4.02
CA ILE A 69 1.38 3.96 -3.66
C ILE A 69 2.32 3.45 -2.55
N LEU A 70 1.76 2.85 -1.50
CA LEU A 70 2.55 2.30 -0.40
C LEU A 70 3.51 1.21 -0.88
N SER A 71 3.11 0.36 -1.83
CA SER A 71 4.00 -0.66 -2.39
C SER A 71 5.22 -0.06 -3.11
N PHE A 72 5.05 1.08 -3.80
CA PHE A 72 6.18 1.79 -4.40
C PHE A 72 7.10 2.39 -3.33
N ILE A 73 6.53 2.94 -2.26
CA ILE A 73 7.29 3.49 -1.12
C ILE A 73 8.10 2.38 -0.45
N GLU A 74 7.46 1.26 -0.14
CA GLU A 74 8.10 0.12 0.53
C GLU A 74 9.29 -0.38 -0.28
N ASN A 75 9.10 -0.59 -1.59
CA ASN A 75 10.17 -0.98 -2.50
C ASN A 75 11.29 0.06 -2.55
N TRP A 76 10.95 1.34 -2.63
CA TRP A 76 11.94 2.43 -2.63
C TRP A 76 12.77 2.43 -1.34
N MET A 77 12.13 2.30 -0.17
CA MET A 77 12.79 2.28 1.14
C MET A 77 13.81 1.14 1.25
N THR A 78 13.58 -0.02 0.62
CA THR A 78 14.56 -1.14 0.65
C THR A 78 15.90 -0.81 0.00
N THR A 79 15.96 0.23 -0.84
CA THR A 79 17.16 0.59 -1.62
C THR A 79 17.74 1.95 -1.25
N LYS A 80 17.15 2.66 -0.29
CA LYS A 80 17.46 4.06 0.00
C LYS A 80 17.84 4.25 1.46
N GLU A 81 19.10 4.58 1.69
CA GLU A 81 19.57 4.99 3.01
C GLU A 81 18.99 6.38 3.39
N PRO A 82 18.64 6.61 4.66
CA PRO A 82 18.80 5.69 5.80
C PRO A 82 17.66 4.65 5.96
N PHE A 83 16.58 4.75 5.17
CA PHE A 83 15.35 3.97 5.35
C PHE A 83 15.51 2.47 5.17
N ALA A 84 16.49 2.04 4.36
CA ALA A 84 16.80 0.62 4.14
C ALA A 84 17.19 -0.10 5.44
N SER A 85 17.70 0.64 6.43
CA SER A 85 18.07 0.10 7.74
C SER A 85 16.90 0.05 8.75
N PHE A 86 15.76 0.67 8.43
CA PHE A 86 14.64 0.79 9.37
C PHE A 86 13.87 -0.51 9.49
N SER A 87 13.37 -0.78 10.69
CA SER A 87 12.52 -1.94 10.97
C SER A 87 11.51 -1.63 12.07
N GLY A 88 10.46 -2.46 12.17
CA GLY A 88 9.41 -2.31 13.17
C GLY A 88 8.67 -0.96 13.06
N GLN A 89 8.39 -0.34 14.20
CA GLN A 89 7.63 0.92 14.24
C GLN A 89 8.32 2.08 13.52
N LEU A 90 9.67 2.12 13.52
CA LEU A 90 10.41 3.17 12.82
C LEU A 90 10.19 3.10 11.30
N TYR A 91 10.12 1.88 10.75
CA TYR A 91 9.80 1.66 9.35
C TYR A 91 8.37 2.11 9.02
N GLU A 92 7.40 1.73 9.84
CA GLU A 92 6.00 2.11 9.64
C GLU A 92 5.81 3.63 9.70
N PHE A 93 6.41 4.32 10.68
CA PHE A 93 6.34 5.78 10.77
C PHE A 93 7.00 6.48 9.58
N ALA A 94 8.14 5.98 9.12
CA ALA A 94 8.82 6.54 7.96
C ALA A 94 7.98 6.36 6.69
N LYS A 95 7.38 5.19 6.52
CA LYS A 95 6.48 4.89 5.41
C LYS A 95 5.29 5.85 5.37
N ASP A 96 4.66 6.10 6.52
CA ASP A 96 3.55 7.05 6.64
C ASP A 96 3.99 8.48 6.31
N ASP A 97 5.14 8.93 6.83
CA ASP A 97 5.66 10.28 6.54
C ASP A 97 6.04 10.46 5.07
N ILE A 98 6.63 9.43 4.45
CA ILE A 98 6.93 9.44 3.01
C ILE A 98 5.62 9.52 2.22
N TYR A 99 4.62 8.73 2.57
CA TYR A 99 3.31 8.76 1.91
C TYR A 99 2.66 10.15 1.96
N GLU A 100 2.64 10.77 3.14
CA GLU A 100 2.10 12.11 3.31
C GLU A 100 2.85 13.18 2.49
N LEU A 101 4.18 13.12 2.43
CA LEU A 101 4.95 14.05 1.62
C LEU A 101 4.74 13.82 0.13
N LEU A 102 4.65 12.55 -0.28
CA LEU A 102 4.53 12.17 -1.68
C LEU A 102 3.18 12.57 -2.27
N ILE A 103 2.07 12.35 -1.54
CA ILE A 103 0.72 12.71 -2.02
C ILE A 103 0.55 14.22 -2.22
N ASN A 104 1.25 15.03 -1.44
CA ASN A 104 1.22 16.48 -1.55
C ASN A 104 2.12 17.01 -2.70
N ASN A 105 3.04 16.19 -3.21
CA ASN A 105 4.10 16.62 -4.12
C ASN A 105 4.22 15.76 -5.39
N PHE A 106 3.16 15.03 -5.78
CA PHE A 106 3.23 14.23 -7.00
C PHE A 106 3.43 15.07 -8.27
N ASP A 107 2.90 16.30 -8.32
CA ASP A 107 3.00 17.19 -9.50
C ASP A 107 2.57 16.49 -10.80
N GLY A 108 1.52 15.66 -10.72
CA GLY A 108 1.02 14.87 -11.84
C GLY A 108 1.93 13.70 -12.28
N LYS A 109 3.04 13.43 -11.58
CA LYS A 109 3.97 12.34 -11.90
C LYS A 109 3.42 10.99 -11.41
N HIS A 110 3.88 9.91 -12.04
CA HIS A 110 3.65 8.56 -11.53
C HIS A 110 4.32 8.42 -10.14
N PRO A 111 3.72 7.72 -9.15
CA PRO A 111 4.28 7.66 -7.79
C PRO A 111 5.73 7.21 -7.69
N ASN A 112 6.08 6.14 -8.41
CA ASN A 112 7.47 5.68 -8.54
C ASN A 112 8.43 6.75 -9.10
N GLN A 113 7.98 7.61 -10.02
CA GLN A 113 8.81 8.70 -10.54
C GLN A 113 8.96 9.81 -9.52
N ALA A 114 7.88 10.20 -8.83
CA ALA A 114 7.94 11.20 -7.77
C ALA A 114 8.93 10.81 -6.66
N LEU A 115 8.96 9.52 -6.28
CA LEU A 115 9.93 8.99 -5.32
C LEU A 115 11.39 9.07 -5.78
N GLN A 116 11.67 9.12 -7.09
CA GLN A 116 13.03 9.31 -7.59
C GLN A 116 13.53 10.75 -7.39
N PHE A 117 12.62 11.70 -7.22
CA PHE A 117 12.93 13.10 -6.96
C PHE A 117 12.99 13.43 -5.47
N PHE A 118 12.76 12.46 -4.57
CA PHE A 118 13.02 12.65 -3.14
C PHE A 118 14.51 12.79 -2.90
N ASP A 119 14.93 14.03 -2.70
CA ASP A 119 16.31 14.41 -2.47
C ASP A 119 16.60 14.48 -0.96
N GLU A 120 17.79 14.99 -0.61
CA GLU A 120 18.22 15.03 0.79
C GLU A 120 17.34 15.93 1.66
N ASP A 121 16.67 16.96 1.11
CA ASP A 121 15.82 17.86 1.87
C ASP A 121 14.52 17.16 2.31
N GLU A 122 13.87 16.38 1.42
CA GLU A 122 12.71 15.57 1.82
C GLU A 122 13.12 14.49 2.83
N LYS A 123 14.25 13.82 2.61
CA LYS A 123 14.74 12.81 3.56
C LYS A 123 15.01 13.41 4.93
N MET A 124 15.65 14.58 4.98
CA MET A 124 15.90 15.32 6.22
C MET A 124 14.59 15.71 6.91
N THR A 125 13.59 16.13 6.14
CA THR A 125 12.24 16.44 6.65
C THR A 125 11.61 15.21 7.32
N ILE A 126 11.68 14.04 6.69
CA ILE A 126 11.18 12.79 7.27
C ILE A 126 11.95 12.45 8.56
N MET A 127 13.28 12.51 8.53
CA MET A 127 14.11 12.23 9.70
C MET A 127 13.81 13.16 10.87
N GLN A 128 13.56 14.45 10.62
CA GLN A 128 13.15 15.40 11.66
C GLN A 128 11.80 15.03 12.27
N ARG A 129 10.81 14.68 11.44
CA ARG A 129 9.49 14.22 11.92
C ARG A 129 9.61 12.95 12.78
N LEU A 130 10.44 12.01 12.36
CA LEU A 130 10.70 10.77 13.11
C LEU A 130 11.37 11.05 14.45
N ASN A 131 12.38 11.92 14.50
CA ASN A 131 13.04 12.30 15.74
C ASN A 131 12.06 12.92 16.73
N VAL A 132 11.20 13.84 16.28
CA VAL A 132 10.16 14.44 17.14
C VAL A 132 9.19 13.38 17.67
N ARG A 133 8.81 12.39 16.86
CA ARG A 133 7.96 11.27 17.31
C ARG A 133 8.67 10.40 18.35
N ILE A 134 9.94 10.08 18.13
CA ILE A 134 10.77 9.29 19.05
C ILE A 134 10.93 10.03 20.38
N GLU A 135 11.25 11.33 20.37
CA GLU A 135 11.38 12.15 21.58
C GLU A 135 10.08 12.18 22.40
N LYS A 136 8.93 12.33 21.73
CA LYS A 136 7.61 12.27 22.37
C LYS A 136 7.35 10.89 22.99
N LEU A 137 7.68 9.80 22.30
CA LEU A 137 7.51 8.43 22.79
C LEU A 137 8.43 8.11 23.97
N MET A 138 9.64 8.66 23.97
CA MET A 138 10.60 8.49 25.07
C MET A 138 10.30 9.41 26.27
N GLY A 139 9.24 10.22 26.22
CA GLY A 139 8.89 11.15 27.30
C GLY A 139 9.92 12.28 27.48
N LEU A 140 10.76 12.53 26.47
CA LEU A 140 11.67 13.67 26.43
C LEU A 140 10.91 14.91 25.97
N THR A 141 9.84 15.27 26.69
CA THR A 141 9.40 16.67 26.66
C THR A 141 10.51 17.48 27.31
N LEU A 142 11.32 18.16 26.51
CA LEU A 142 12.07 19.32 26.97
C LEU A 142 11.04 20.28 27.57
N THR A 143 10.99 20.32 28.90
CA THR A 143 10.41 21.42 29.65
C THR A 143 11.02 22.72 29.13
N GLU A 144 10.24 23.49 28.39
CA GLU A 144 10.52 24.90 28.16
C GLU A 144 10.33 25.64 29.49
N TYR A 145 11.39 26.31 29.94
CA TYR A 145 11.38 27.30 31.02
C TYR A 145 10.96 28.66 30.45
#